data_AF-A0A2N4YP28-F1
#
_entry.id   AF-A0A2N4YP28-F1
#
_cell.length_a   1.000
_cell.length_b   1.000
_cell.length_c   1.000
_cell.angle_alpha   90.00
_cell.angle_beta   90.00
_cell.angle_gamma   90.00
#
_symmetry.space_group_name_H-M   'P 1'
#
loop_
_entity.id
_entity.type
_entity.pdbx_description
1 polymer ?
#
loop_
_entity_poly.entity_id
_entity_poly.type
_entity_poly.pdbx_seq_one_letter_code
_entity_poly.pdbx_strand_id
1 'polypeptide(L)'
;RQPQEHLQLPVSNHPKIRQMVTMMAEDPARWQTLSQWAAVFAMSERNLARLVVRETGLSFRRWRHQLQLILALQLLIRGQTVQQTAQALGYDSTTAFITMFKKGLGQTPGRYHGSLATTSQ
;
A
#
# COMPACT_ATOMS: atom_id res chain seq x y z
N ARG A 1 11.99 13.87 14.72
CA ARG A 1 12.62 13.41 13.46
C ARG A 1 12.12 12.01 13.18
N GLN A 2 11.22 11.81 12.23
CA GLN A 2 10.77 10.47 11.85
C GLN A 2 11.69 9.95 10.74
N PRO A 3 12.17 8.69 10.83
CA PRO A 3 12.98 8.11 9.77
C PRO A 3 12.11 8.01 8.52
N GLN A 4 12.63 8.47 7.39
CA GLN A 4 12.05 8.20 6.08
C GLN A 4 12.02 6.67 5.95
N GLU A 5 10.86 6.04 6.19
CA GLU A 5 10.70 4.61 5.97
C GLU A 5 10.98 4.40 4.49
N HIS A 6 12.15 3.85 4.15
CA HIS A 6 12.49 3.47 2.79
C HIS A 6 11.33 2.67 2.24
N LEU A 7 10.63 3.25 1.26
CA LEU A 7 9.49 2.62 0.61
C LEU A 7 10.01 1.53 -0.33
N GLN A 8 10.49 0.45 0.27
CA GLN A 8 10.88 -0.76 -0.40
C GLN A 8 9.79 -1.76 -0.07
N LEU A 9 9.02 -2.20 -1.08
CA LEU A 9 8.28 -3.45 -0.93
C LEU A 9 9.34 -4.55 -1.01
N PRO A 10 9.60 -5.31 0.06
CA PRO A 10 10.34 -6.55 -0.07
C PRO A 10 9.49 -7.47 -0.97
N VAL A 11 9.84 -7.48 -2.26
CA VAL A 11 9.24 -8.35 -3.27
C VAL A 11 9.71 -9.77 -2.97
N SER A 12 9.01 -10.42 -2.04
CA SER A 12 9.22 -11.85 -1.81
C SER A 12 8.72 -12.62 -3.03
N ASN A 13 9.55 -13.54 -3.51
CA ASN A 13 9.18 -14.53 -4.51
C ASN A 13 8.28 -15.64 -3.96
N HIS A 14 7.71 -15.49 -2.77
CA HIS A 14 6.76 -16.43 -2.24
C HIS A 14 5.41 -16.31 -2.96
N PRO A 15 4.85 -17.41 -3.52
CA PRO A 15 3.62 -17.38 -4.31
C PRO A 15 2.44 -16.69 -3.60
N LYS A 16 2.25 -16.96 -2.30
CA LYS A 16 1.18 -16.32 -1.51
C LYS A 16 1.36 -14.81 -1.36
N ILE A 17 2.60 -14.32 -1.18
CA ILE A 17 2.86 -12.88 -1.08
C ILE A 17 2.57 -12.21 -2.43
N ARG A 18 3.05 -12.80 -3.53
CA ARG A 18 2.74 -12.32 -4.88
C ARG A 18 1.24 -12.29 -5.15
N GLN A 19 0.52 -13.34 -4.80
CA GLN A 19 -0.93 -13.39 -4.99
C GLN A 19 -1.64 -12.27 -4.21
N MET A 20 -1.23 -12.00 -2.97
CA MET A 20 -1.77 -10.86 -2.23
C MET A 20 -1.47 -9.53 -2.92
N VAL A 21 -0.25 -9.32 -3.41
CA VAL A 21 0.13 -8.11 -4.16
C VAL A 21 -0.72 -7.97 -5.41
N THR A 22 -0.84 -9.02 -6.23
CA THR A 22 -1.62 -9.01 -7.47
C THR A 22 -3.09 -8.68 -7.21
N MET A 23 -3.75 -9.40 -6.31
CA MET A 23 -5.17 -9.15 -6.02
C MET A 23 -5.42 -7.76 -5.43
N MET A 24 -4.51 -7.26 -4.59
CA MET A 24 -4.62 -5.91 -4.04
C MET A 24 -4.31 -4.82 -5.07
N ALA A 25 -3.55 -5.13 -6.13
CA ALA A 25 -3.30 -4.20 -7.24
C ALA A 25 -4.44 -4.20 -8.26
N GLU A 26 -5.12 -5.34 -8.45
CA GLU A 26 -6.29 -5.48 -9.32
C GLU A 26 -7.51 -4.73 -8.78
N ASP A 27 -7.81 -4.89 -7.49
CA ASP A 27 -8.88 -4.16 -6.80
C ASP A 27 -8.37 -3.55 -5.48
N PRO A 28 -7.72 -2.37 -5.55
CA PRO A 28 -7.19 -1.72 -4.37
C PRO A 28 -8.26 -1.23 -3.40
N ALA A 29 -9.53 -1.10 -3.81
CA ALA A 29 -10.59 -0.69 -2.91
C ALA A 29 -11.01 -1.84 -1.98
N ARG A 30 -10.90 -3.09 -2.46
CA ARG A 30 -11.36 -4.28 -1.76
C ARG A 30 -10.29 -4.89 -0.85
N TRP A 31 -9.95 -4.14 0.19
CA TRP A 31 -8.93 -4.59 1.12
C TRP A 31 -9.35 -5.79 1.96
N GLN A 32 -8.49 -6.80 1.98
CA GLN A 32 -8.66 -7.97 2.84
C GLN A 32 -7.87 -7.82 4.15
N THR A 33 -8.50 -8.20 5.26
CA THR A 33 -7.88 -8.34 6.58
C THR A 33 -6.97 -9.57 6.60
N LEU A 34 -6.13 -9.68 7.64
CA LEU A 34 -5.30 -10.88 7.83
C LEU A 34 -6.17 -12.15 7.92
N SER A 35 -7.33 -12.06 8.57
CA SER A 35 -8.29 -13.15 8.72
C SER A 35 -8.87 -13.59 7.37
N GLN A 36 -9.26 -12.63 6.53
CA GLN A 36 -9.77 -12.92 5.18
C GLN A 36 -8.71 -13.58 4.30
N TRP A 37 -7.46 -13.09 4.34
CA TRP A 37 -6.36 -13.74 3.63
C TRP A 37 -6.04 -15.14 4.17
N ALA A 38 -6.11 -15.32 5.49
CA ALA A 38 -5.91 -16.61 6.13
C ALA A 38 -6.95 -17.62 5.63
N ALA A 39 -8.21 -17.20 5.47
CA ALA A 39 -9.27 -18.02 4.86
C ALA A 39 -8.97 -18.36 3.39
N VAL A 40 -8.56 -17.38 2.57
CA VAL A 40 -8.19 -17.60 1.15
C VAL A 40 -7.08 -18.64 1.00
N PHE A 41 -6.11 -18.66 1.91
CA PHE A 41 -4.98 -19.60 1.85
C PHE A 41 -5.19 -20.88 2.65
N ALA A 42 -6.36 -21.10 3.25
CA ALA A 42 -6.64 -22.19 4.19
C ALA A 42 -5.57 -22.28 5.30
N MET A 43 -5.22 -21.15 5.90
CA MET A 43 -4.22 -21.01 6.96
C MET A 43 -4.87 -20.40 8.22
N SER A 44 -4.24 -20.59 9.37
CA SER A 44 -4.51 -19.74 10.53
C SER A 44 -3.89 -18.36 10.35
N GLU A 45 -4.50 -17.34 10.94
CA GLU A 45 -3.95 -15.96 10.96
C GLU A 45 -2.52 -15.92 11.50
N ARG A 46 -2.24 -16.72 12.54
CA ARG A 46 -0.91 -16.83 13.15
C ARG A 46 0.14 -17.38 12.17
N ASN A 47 -0.24 -18.32 11.30
CA ASN A 47 0.69 -18.87 10.31
C ASN A 47 0.90 -17.89 9.16
N LEU A 48 -0.16 -17.22 8.72
CA LEU A 48 -0.04 -16.20 7.68
C LEU A 48 0.77 -14.99 8.15
N ALA A 49 0.55 -14.48 9.36
CA ALA A 49 1.34 -13.38 9.92
C ALA A 49 2.83 -13.74 10.00
N ARG A 50 3.15 -14.95 10.47
CA ARG A 50 4.54 -15.44 10.51
C ARG A 50 5.14 -15.57 9.12
N LEU A 51 4.38 -16.06 8.14
CA LEU A 51 4.82 -16.12 6.75
C LEU A 51 5.17 -14.71 6.24
N VAL A 52 4.27 -13.74 6.41
CA VAL A 52 4.52 -12.36 5.95
C VAL A 52 5.78 -11.79 6.59
N VAL A 53 5.96 -11.93 7.91
CA VAL A 53 7.17 -11.47 8.60
C VAL A 53 8.42 -12.20 8.08
N ARG A 54 8.36 -13.52 7.87
CA ARG A 54 9.51 -14.30 7.37
C ARG A 54 9.92 -13.87 5.96
N GLU A 55 8.94 -13.61 5.11
CA GLU A 55 9.17 -13.30 3.70
C GLU A 55 9.49 -11.81 3.45
N THR A 56 9.00 -10.91 4.31
CA THR A 56 9.08 -9.46 4.09
C THR A 56 9.86 -8.72 5.18
N GLY A 57 10.14 -9.34 6.32
CA GLY A 57 10.68 -8.67 7.50
C GLY A 57 9.68 -7.74 8.20
N LEU A 58 8.43 -7.65 7.71
CA LEU A 58 7.43 -6.70 8.20
C LEU A 58 6.20 -7.41 8.74
N SER A 59 5.55 -6.81 9.74
CA SER A 59 4.22 -7.25 10.15
C SER A 59 3.22 -7.01 9.02
N PHE A 60 2.17 -7.84 8.94
CA PHE A 60 1.14 -7.72 7.90
C PHE A 60 0.57 -6.30 7.79
N ARG A 61 0.34 -5.62 8.92
CA ARG A 61 -0.13 -4.22 8.93
C ARG A 61 0.86 -3.26 8.28
N ARG A 62 2.17 -3.38 8.58
CA ARG A 62 3.20 -2.51 7.99
C ARG A 62 3.40 -2.82 6.51
N TRP A 63 3.50 -4.10 6.17
CA TRP A 63 3.61 -4.55 4.78
C TRP A 63 2.44 -4.07 3.93
N ARG A 64 1.20 -4.23 4.42
CA ARG A 64 0.00 -3.72 3.76
C ARG A 64 0.05 -2.20 3.59
N HIS A 65 0.46 -1.46 4.62
CA HIS A 65 0.57 -0.01 4.54
C HIS A 65 1.58 0.43 3.48
N GLN A 66 2.74 -0.23 3.37
CA GLN A 66 3.70 0.05 2.30
C GLN A 66 3.14 -0.24 0.91
N LEU A 67 2.43 -1.36 0.73
CA LEU A 67 1.79 -1.68 -0.54
C LEU A 67 0.74 -0.62 -0.92
N GLN A 68 -0.05 -0.13 0.05
CA GLN A 68 -1.00 0.97 -0.16
C GLN A 68 -0.31 2.25 -0.65
N LEU A 69 0.82 2.61 -0.04
CA LEU A 69 1.60 3.77 -0.48
C LEU A 69 2.12 3.59 -1.90
N ILE A 70 2.62 2.41 -2.24
CA ILE A 70 3.13 2.12 -3.60
C ILE A 70 2.01 2.21 -4.64
N LEU A 71 0.84 1.63 -4.37
CA LEU A 71 -0.31 1.74 -5.26
C LEU A 71 -0.78 3.21 -5.39
N ALA A 72 -0.78 3.96 -4.29
CA ALA A 72 -1.08 5.39 -4.31
C ALA A 72 -0.12 6.17 -5.21
N LEU A 73 1.18 5.91 -5.09
CA LEU A 73 2.20 6.53 -5.93
C LEU A 73 2.00 6.17 -7.40
N GLN A 74 1.72 4.91 -7.72
CA GLN A 74 1.46 4.50 -9.11
C GLN A 74 0.26 5.23 -9.72
N LEU A 75 -0.82 5.39 -8.96
CA LEU A 75 -2.01 6.11 -9.43
C LEU A 75 -1.72 7.60 -9.65
N LEU A 76 -1.01 8.24 -8.71
CA LEU A 76 -0.60 9.64 -8.83
C LEU A 76 0.36 9.86 -10.01
N ILE A 77 1.32 8.95 -10.24
CA ILE A 77 2.24 9.01 -11.39
C ILE A 77 1.49 8.85 -12.71
N ARG A 78 0.42 8.05 -12.74
CA ARG A 78 -0.49 7.93 -13.90
C ARG A 78 -1.38 9.17 -14.11
N GLY A 79 -1.18 10.24 -13.34
CA GLY A 79 -1.90 11.50 -13.45
C GLY A 79 -3.26 11.52 -12.77
N GLN A 80 -3.59 10.52 -11.93
CA GLN A 80 -4.82 10.58 -11.15
C GLN A 80 -4.72 11.70 -10.10
N THR A 81 -5.83 12.41 -9.92
CA THR A 81 -5.95 13.38 -8.83
C THR A 81 -5.89 12.70 -7.47
N VAL A 82 -5.60 13.48 -6.42
CA VAL A 82 -5.60 13.02 -5.03
C VAL A 82 -6.94 12.39 -4.63
N GLN A 83 -8.05 12.95 -5.10
CA GLN A 83 -9.39 12.43 -4.84
C GLN A 83 -9.64 11.08 -5.55
N GLN A 84 -9.31 10.99 -6.85
CA GLN A 84 -9.44 9.75 -7.61
C GLN A 84 -8.59 8.63 -7.00
N THR A 85 -7.36 8.95 -6.59
CA THR A 85 -6.46 8.00 -5.93
C THR A 85 -7.05 7.51 -4.61
N ALA A 86 -7.62 8.41 -3.79
CA ALA A 86 -8.28 8.03 -2.54
C ALA A 86 -9.46 7.08 -2.76
N GLN A 87 -10.30 7.37 -3.76
CA GLN A 87 -11.44 6.52 -4.14
C GLN A 87 -10.99 5.16 -4.68
N ALA A 88 -9.98 5.12 -5.55
CA ALA A 88 -9.43 3.87 -6.09
C ALA A 88 -8.84 2.96 -5.01
N LEU A 89 -8.29 3.54 -3.94
CA LEU A 89 -7.79 2.82 -2.77
C LEU A 89 -8.89 2.56 -1.71
N GLY A 90 -10.16 2.85 -1.99
CA GLY A 90 -11.28 2.56 -1.09
C GLY A 90 -11.31 3.39 0.19
N TYR A 91 -10.76 4.61 0.18
CA TYR A 91 -10.88 5.53 1.32
C TYR A 91 -12.21 6.27 1.28
N ASP A 92 -12.90 6.32 2.43
CA ASP A 92 -14.15 7.07 2.60
C ASP A 92 -13.98 8.59 2.45
N SER A 93 -12.75 9.09 2.63
CA SER A 93 -12.46 10.51 2.42
C SER A 93 -11.02 10.76 1.95
N THR A 94 -10.87 11.81 1.14
CA THR A 94 -9.56 12.32 0.71
C THR A 94 -8.68 12.70 1.91
N THR A 95 -9.26 13.19 3.00
CA THR A 95 -8.54 13.54 4.23
C THR A 95 -7.92 12.32 4.92
N ALA A 96 -8.66 11.20 4.98
CA ALA A 96 -8.13 9.95 5.53
C ALA A 96 -6.95 9.42 4.69
N PHE A 97 -7.08 9.50 3.36
CA PHE A 97 -6.00 9.16 2.44
C PHE A 97 -4.77 10.07 2.63
N ILE A 98 -4.94 11.39 2.66
CA ILE A 98 -3.84 12.36 2.86
C ILE A 98 -3.11 12.08 4.18
N THR A 99 -3.86 11.76 5.24
CA THR A 99 -3.29 11.44 6.55
C THR A 99 -2.44 10.17 6.49
N MET A 100 -2.93 9.11 5.85
CA MET A 100 -2.17 7.88 5.62
C MET A 100 -0.91 8.16 4.79
N PHE A 101 -1.05 8.86 3.66
CA PHE A 101 0.06 9.15 2.75
C PHE A 101 1.15 9.99 3.41
N LYS A 102 0.76 11.06 4.13
CA LYS A 102 1.71 11.92 4.87
C LYS A 102 2.43 11.16 5.97
N LYS A 103 1.74 10.24 6.66
CA LYS A 103 2.36 9.39 7.69
C LYS A 103 3.42 8.46 7.09
N GLY A 104 3.19 7.95 5.90
CA GLY A 104 4.12 7.07 5.19
C GLY A 104 5.30 7.79 4.54
N LEU A 105 5.04 8.91 3.84
CA LEU A 105 6.00 9.56 2.96
C LEU A 105 6.50 10.92 3.46
N GLY A 106 6.01 11.40 4.61
CA GLY A 106 6.41 12.67 5.21
C GLY A 106 5.87 13.92 4.51
N GLN A 107 5.30 13.80 3.31
CA GLN A 107 4.70 14.89 2.53
C GLN A 107 3.28 14.56 2.08
N THR A 108 2.51 15.58 1.70
CA THR A 108 1.13 15.37 1.21
C THR A 108 1.13 14.88 -0.24
N PRO A 109 0.08 14.14 -0.66
CA PRO A 109 -0.09 13.71 -2.04
C PRO A 109 -0.08 14.88 -3.03
N GLY A 110 -0.71 16.01 -2.69
CA GLY A 110 -0.76 17.19 -3.56
C GLY A 110 0.62 17.80 -3.81
N ARG A 111 1.48 17.86 -2.78
CA ARG A 111 2.88 18.32 -2.94
C ARG A 111 3.69 17.35 -3.80
N TYR A 112 3.48 16.05 -3.60
CA TYR A 112 4.12 15.02 -4.43
C TYR A 112 3.68 15.10 -5.90
N HIS A 113 2.37 15.19 -6.14
CA HIS A 113 1.80 15.31 -7.48
C HIS A 113 2.24 16.60 -8.20
N GLY A 114 2.28 17.73 -7.47
CA GLY A 114 2.84 18.99 -8.00
C GLY A 114 4.31 18.87 -8.40
N SER A 115 5.13 18.20 -7.59
CA SER A 115 6.56 17.98 -7.95
C SER A 115 6.75 17.07 -9.16
N LEU A 116 5.84 16.11 -9.40
CA LEU A 116 5.87 15.27 -10.60
C LEU A 116 5.58 16.09 -11.87
N ALA A 117 4.60 16.99 -11.80
CA ALA A 117 4.25 17.86 -12.93
C ALA A 117 5.39 18.82 -13.32
N THR A 118 6.17 19.30 -12.34
CA THR A 118 7.33 20.19 -12.60
C THR A 118 8.55 19.45 -13.15
N THR A 119 8.68 18.15 -12.90
CA THR A 119 9.83 17.35 -13.38
C THR A 119 9.67 16.88 -14.84
N SER A 120 8.48 17.06 -15.44
CA SER A 120 8.21 16.68 -16.84
C SER A 120 8.29 17.86 -17.82
N GLN A 121 9.03 18.93 -17.48
CA GLN A 121 9.30 20.06 -18.37
C GLN A 121 10.80 20.22 -18.62
#